data_AF-A0A945VX09-F1
#
_entry.id   AF-A0A945VX09-F1
#
_cell.length_a   1.000
_cell.length_b   1.000
_cell.length_c   1.000
_cell.angle_alpha   90.00
_cell.angle_beta   90.00
_cell.angle_gamma   90.00
#
_symmetry.space_group_name_H-M   'P 1'
#
loop_
_entity.id
_entity.type
_entity.pdbx_description
1 polymer ?
#
loop_
_entity_poly.entity_id
_entity_poly.type
_entity_poly.pdbx_seq_one_letter_code
_entity_poly.pdbx_strand_id
1 'polypeptide(L)'
;MIDLKKGFGQEYLIFMDEAWYTETVEFCPDKINNRPWYYEIRGKYGTIYLYGTNKLAVRITANRIKSRIKTDYWNILSLYLEAEDESIFLFSPENLKIVAGLIKARRKKQVTEKERLRLRRISGLAHYKKRNTAQILA
;
A
#
# COMPACT_ATOMS: atom_id res chain seq x y z
N MET A 1 -6.33 -4.84 17.12
CA MET A 1 -5.27 -4.98 16.12
C MET A 1 -5.60 -4.08 14.94
N ILE A 2 -4.62 -3.34 14.43
CA ILE A 2 -4.82 -2.44 13.28
C ILE A 2 -4.95 -3.28 12.00
N ASP A 3 -5.89 -2.93 11.13
CA ASP A 3 -6.07 -3.53 9.81
C ASP A 3 -5.93 -2.45 8.73
N LEU A 4 -4.81 -2.48 7.98
CA LEU A 4 -4.51 -1.46 6.98
C LEU A 4 -5.55 -1.41 5.86
N LYS A 5 -6.12 -2.57 5.50
CA LYS A 5 -7.11 -2.66 4.44
C LYS A 5 -8.43 -2.03 4.86
N LYS A 6 -8.89 -2.29 6.10
CA LYS A 6 -10.11 -1.68 6.63
C LYS A 6 -9.93 -0.19 6.92
N GLY A 7 -8.84 0.20 7.56
CA GLY A 7 -8.62 1.58 8.00
C GLY A 7 -8.22 2.54 6.88
N PHE A 8 -7.42 2.08 5.91
CA PHE A 8 -6.76 2.96 4.94
C PHE A 8 -6.94 2.53 3.48
N GLY A 9 -7.56 1.38 3.24
CA GLY A 9 -7.74 0.80 1.90
C GLY A 9 -8.71 1.55 1.01
N GLN A 10 -9.44 2.57 1.48
CA GLN A 10 -10.20 3.47 0.61
C GLN A 10 -9.31 4.52 -0.06
N GLU A 11 -8.26 4.96 0.63
CA GLU A 11 -7.38 6.04 0.18
C GLU A 11 -6.10 5.51 -0.49
N TYR A 12 -5.57 4.40 0.01
CA TYR A 12 -4.30 3.83 -0.45
C TYR A 12 -4.50 2.47 -1.13
N LEU A 13 -3.57 2.13 -2.03
CA LEU A 13 -3.46 0.79 -2.57
C LEU A 13 -2.83 -0.12 -1.51
N ILE A 14 -3.50 -1.25 -1.25
CA ILE A 14 -3.05 -2.27 -0.30
C ILE A 14 -2.44 -3.42 -1.11
N PHE A 15 -1.21 -3.77 -0.75
CA PHE A 15 -0.47 -4.90 -1.29
C PHE A 15 -0.44 -6.03 -0.24
N MET A 16 -0.17 -7.24 -0.72
CA MET A 16 0.22 -8.34 0.15
C MET A 16 1.74 -8.41 0.16
N ASP A 17 2.33 -8.59 1.33
CA ASP A 17 3.73 -8.97 1.49
C ASP A 17 4.00 -10.28 0.73
N GLU A 18 5.23 -10.45 0.22
CA GLU A 18 5.60 -11.63 -0.56
C GLU A 18 5.50 -12.93 0.23
N ALA A 19 5.76 -12.90 1.54
CA ALA A 19 5.62 -14.05 2.44
C ALA A 19 4.19 -14.61 2.44
N TRP A 20 3.18 -13.77 2.16
CA TRP A 20 1.80 -14.24 2.00
C TRP A 20 1.66 -15.29 0.90
N TYR A 21 2.45 -15.21 -0.16
CA TYR A 21 2.32 -16.12 -1.29
C TYR A 21 3.15 -17.40 -1.13
N THR A 22 4.18 -17.37 -0.29
CA THR A 22 5.12 -18.49 -0.10
C THR A 22 4.77 -19.35 1.11
N GLU A 23 4.20 -18.79 2.17
CA GLU A 23 3.82 -19.56 3.35
C GLU A 23 2.64 -20.49 3.05
N THR A 24 2.63 -21.72 3.58
CA THR A 24 1.49 -22.64 3.42
C THR A 24 0.64 -22.67 4.69
N VAL A 25 -0.60 -23.17 4.57
CA VAL A 25 -1.48 -23.37 5.74
C VAL A 25 -0.89 -24.40 6.72
N GLU A 26 -0.03 -25.31 6.26
CA GLU A 26 0.66 -26.27 7.12
C GLU A 26 1.69 -25.59 8.03
N PHE A 27 2.44 -24.60 7.52
CA PHE A 27 3.43 -23.86 8.32
C PHE A 27 2.82 -22.72 9.14
N CYS A 28 1.69 -22.17 8.67
CA CYS A 28 0.94 -21.12 9.37
C CYS A 28 -0.56 -21.45 9.32
N PRO A 29 -1.06 -22.27 10.28
CA PRO A 29 -2.46 -22.71 10.31
C PRO A 29 -3.45 -21.54 10.31
N ASP A 30 -3.10 -20.45 10.99
CA ASP A 30 -3.90 -19.24 11.12
C ASP A 30 -3.62 -18.18 10.06
N LYS A 31 -2.96 -18.53 8.96
CA LYS A 31 -2.60 -17.59 7.88
C LYS A 31 -3.77 -16.71 7.45
N ILE A 32 -4.97 -17.28 7.25
CA ILE A 32 -6.16 -16.51 6.85
C ILE A 32 -6.57 -15.48 7.92
N ASN A 33 -6.46 -15.84 9.20
CA ASN A 33 -6.78 -14.99 10.34
C ASN A 33 -5.71 -13.90 10.57
N ASN A 34 -4.45 -14.22 10.28
CA ASN A 34 -3.30 -13.32 10.38
C ASN A 34 -3.06 -12.45 9.15
N ARG A 35 -3.96 -12.49 8.17
CA ARG A 35 -3.89 -11.71 6.94
C ARG A 35 -3.55 -10.22 7.13
N PRO A 36 -4.01 -9.51 8.18
CA PRO A 36 -3.64 -8.11 8.41
C PRO A 36 -2.13 -7.86 8.57
N TRP A 37 -1.36 -8.84 9.04
CA TRP A 37 0.09 -8.76 9.17
C TRP A 37 0.82 -8.68 7.83
N TYR A 38 0.21 -9.22 6.78
CA TYR A 38 0.77 -9.22 5.44
C TYR A 38 0.29 -8.02 4.61
N TYR A 39 -0.52 -7.12 5.16
CA TYR A 39 -0.91 -5.93 4.42
C TYR A 39 0.21 -4.91 4.41
N GLU A 40 0.46 -4.36 3.22
CA GLU A 40 1.45 -3.31 3.02
C GLU A 40 0.86 -2.12 2.24
N ILE A 41 1.29 -0.91 2.60
CA ILE A 41 1.14 0.29 1.75
C ILE A 41 2.51 0.65 1.20
N ARG A 42 2.70 0.42 -0.09
CA ARG A 42 3.98 0.65 -0.79
C ARG A 42 4.05 2.07 -1.35
N GLY A 43 5.22 2.68 -1.27
CA GLY A 43 5.54 3.99 -1.83
C GLY A 43 6.82 3.97 -2.66
N LYS A 44 7.21 5.14 -3.18
CA LYS A 44 8.47 5.31 -3.92
C LYS A 44 9.70 5.14 -3.02
N TYR A 45 9.62 5.55 -1.76
CA TYR A 45 10.80 5.60 -0.87
C TYR A 45 10.72 4.64 0.33
N GLY A 46 9.69 3.80 0.38
CA GLY A 46 9.51 2.90 1.50
C GLY A 46 8.17 2.18 1.49
N THR A 47 7.95 1.39 2.53
CA THR A 47 6.76 0.55 2.70
C THR A 47 6.27 0.62 4.14
N ILE A 48 4.96 0.82 4.31
CA ILE A 48 4.29 0.83 5.61
C ILE A 48 3.61 -0.52 5.83
N TYR A 49 3.77 -1.08 7.02
CA TYR A 49 3.17 -2.36 7.43
C TYR A 49 2.86 -2.36 8.93
N LEU A 50 2.10 -3.37 9.37
CA LEU A 50 1.73 -3.54 10.77
C LEU A 50 2.95 -3.92 11.62
N TYR A 51 3.09 -3.30 12.79
CA TYR A 51 4.12 -3.69 13.76
C TYR A 51 3.51 -3.81 15.16
N GLY A 52 3.47 -5.04 15.69
CA GLY A 52 2.79 -5.30 16.95
C GLY A 52 1.27 -5.08 16.85
N THR A 53 0.63 -4.82 17.99
CA THR A 53 -0.83 -4.71 18.08
C THR A 53 -1.37 -3.29 17.83
N ASN A 54 -0.55 -2.27 18.06
CA ASN A 54 -0.95 -0.85 18.14
C ASN A 54 -0.04 0.13 17.40
N LYS A 55 1.00 -0.32 16.71
CA LYS A 55 1.92 0.54 15.95
C LYS A 55 1.99 0.14 14.49
N LEU A 56 2.49 1.06 13.67
CA LEU A 56 2.89 0.79 12.30
C LEU A 56 4.40 0.97 12.18
N ALA A 57 5.00 0.20 11.28
CA ALA A 57 6.37 0.38 10.86
C ALA A 57 6.42 0.98 9.46
N VAL A 58 7.47 1.75 9.19
CA VAL A 58 7.85 2.15 7.84
C VAL A 58 9.30 1.76 7.60
N ARG A 59 9.52 0.93 6.59
CA ARG A 59 10.84 0.59 6.07
C ARG A 59 11.22 1.58 4.99
N ILE A 60 12.35 2.27 5.17
CA ILE A 60 12.86 3.32 4.28
C ILE A 60 14.22 2.88 3.73
N THR A 61 14.36 2.86 2.41
CA THR A 61 15.62 2.54 1.73
C THR A 61 16.34 3.77 1.18
N ALA A 62 15.64 4.90 1.05
CA ALA A 62 16.23 6.11 0.50
C ALA A 62 16.97 6.94 1.57
N ASN A 63 18.30 7.03 1.49
CA ASN A 63 19.16 7.77 2.44
C ASN A 63 18.67 9.21 2.72
N ARG A 64 18.27 9.95 1.69
CA ARG A 64 17.76 11.32 1.88
C ARG A 64 16.50 11.37 2.78
N ILE A 65 15.65 10.35 2.69
CA ILE A 65 14.42 10.26 3.49
C ILE A 65 14.76 9.80 4.91
N LYS A 66 15.73 8.88 5.07
CA LYS A 66 16.26 8.49 6.38
C LYS A 66 16.75 9.71 7.17
N SER A 67 17.63 10.52 6.58
CA SER A 67 18.15 11.73 7.21
C SER A 67 17.03 12.74 7.52
N ARG A 68 16.12 12.96 6.58
CA ARG A 68 14.99 13.88 6.79
C ARG A 68 14.08 13.45 7.94
N ILE A 69 13.81 12.15 8.10
CA ILE A 69 13.01 11.66 9.24
C ILE A 69 13.71 11.96 10.56
N LYS A 70 15.03 11.70 10.64
CA LYS A 70 15.83 11.93 11.86
C LYS A 70 15.88 13.42 12.26
N THR A 71 15.80 14.33 11.30
CA THR A 71 15.83 15.78 11.56
C THR A 71 14.43 16.37 11.75
N ASP A 72 13.51 16.13 10.81
CA ASP A 72 12.24 16.87 10.72
C ASP A 72 11.08 16.15 11.42
N TYR A 73 11.16 14.82 11.62
CA TYR A 73 10.04 13.98 12.07
C TYR A 73 10.38 13.12 13.29
N TRP A 74 11.44 13.47 14.03
CA TRP A 74 11.93 12.70 15.19
C TRP A 74 10.89 12.54 16.31
N ASN A 75 9.93 13.48 16.41
CA ASN A 75 8.83 13.45 17.37
C ASN A 75 7.64 12.57 16.93
N ILE A 76 7.60 12.16 15.67
CA ILE A 76 6.51 11.37 15.07
C ILE A 76 6.95 9.93 14.77
N LEU A 77 8.21 9.76 14.38
CA LEU A 77 8.82 8.51 13.95
C LEU A 77 9.99 8.16 14.87
N SER A 78 9.89 7.03 15.54
CA SER A 78 10.97 6.49 16.37
C SER A 78 11.79 5.48 15.58
N LEU A 79 13.11 5.64 15.54
CA LEU A 79 14.00 4.64 14.94
C LEU A 79 13.91 3.32 15.72
N TYR A 80 13.66 2.22 15.01
CA TYR A 80 13.60 0.87 15.57
C TYR A 80 14.78 0.02 15.12
N LEU A 81 15.14 0.11 13.83
CA LEU A 81 16.30 -0.58 13.28
C LEU A 81 17.00 0.32 12.28
N GLU A 82 18.32 0.39 12.38
CA GLU A 82 19.18 0.96 11.34
C GLU A 82 20.04 -0.18 10.79
N ALA A 83 19.96 -0.39 9.47
CA ALA A 83 20.85 -1.24 8.71
C ALA A 83 21.55 -0.38 7.64
N GLU A 84 22.51 -0.97 6.92
CA GLU A 84 23.29 -0.28 5.90
C GLU A 84 22.38 0.35 4.83
N ASP A 85 21.51 -0.46 4.23
CA ASP A 85 20.65 -0.05 3.12
C ASP A 85 19.24 0.39 3.53
N GLU A 86 18.83 0.14 4.77
CA GLU A 86 17.47 0.40 5.22
C GLU A 86 17.38 0.85 6.67
N SER A 87 16.34 1.62 6.96
CA SER A 87 15.95 1.93 8.33
C SER A 87 14.47 1.67 8.53
N ILE A 88 14.14 1.12 9.68
CA ILE A 88 12.77 0.88 10.11
C ILE A 88 12.43 1.89 11.21
N PHE A 89 11.36 2.64 10.99
CA PHE A 89 10.82 3.58 11.96
C PHE A 89 9.42 3.15 12.39
N LEU A 90 9.10 3.34 13.66
CA LEU A 90 7.78 3.06 14.23
C LEU A 90 7.00 4.36 14.44
N PHE A 91 5.69 4.30 14.25
CA PHE A 91 4.79 5.44 14.43
C PHE A 91 3.37 5.02 14.80
N SER A 92 2.60 5.97 15.36
CA SER A 92 1.17 5.80 15.64
C SER A 92 0.33 5.83 14.35
N PRO A 93 -0.72 5.01 14.20
CA PRO A 93 -1.60 5.00 13.02
C PRO A 93 -2.20 6.38 12.66
N GLU A 94 -2.38 7.26 13.64
CA GLU A 94 -2.88 8.63 13.45
C GLU A 94 -1.97 9.45 12.51
N ASN A 95 -0.66 9.15 12.52
CA ASN A 95 0.33 9.82 11.69
C ASN A 95 0.48 9.19 10.30
N LEU A 96 -0.35 8.21 9.92
CA LEU A 96 -0.21 7.48 8.66
C LEU A 96 -0.22 8.40 7.44
N LYS A 97 -1.07 9.43 7.41
CA LYS A 97 -1.13 10.35 6.25
C LYS A 97 0.20 11.08 6.04
N ILE A 98 0.87 11.48 7.13
CA ILE A 98 2.18 12.15 7.09
C ILE A 98 3.23 11.18 6.52
N VAL A 99 3.30 9.97 7.09
CA VAL A 99 4.27 8.95 6.68
C VAL A 99 4.04 8.48 5.24
N ALA A 100 2.78 8.28 4.85
CA ALA A 100 2.39 7.94 3.49
C ALA A 100 2.78 9.04 2.49
N GLY A 101 2.69 10.32 2.89
CA GLY A 101 3.20 11.45 2.10
C GLY A 101 4.72 11.40 1.93
N LEU A 102 5.46 11.13 3.02
CA LEU A 102 6.92 11.03 3.01
C LEU A 102 7.43 9.97 2.04
N ILE A 103 6.83 8.78 2.05
CA ILE A 103 7.24 7.68 1.17
C ILE A 103 6.66 7.79 -0.24
N LYS A 104 5.80 8.78 -0.52
CA LYS A 104 4.98 8.86 -1.74
C LYS A 104 4.20 7.56 -1.97
N ALA A 105 3.40 7.19 -0.99
CA ALA A 105 2.56 6.00 -1.02
C ALA A 105 1.65 5.99 -2.25
N ARG A 106 1.44 4.80 -2.81
CA ARG A 106 0.53 4.61 -3.95
C ARG A 106 -0.92 4.79 -3.47
N ARG A 107 -1.59 5.81 -4.00
CA ARG A 107 -2.99 6.11 -3.68
C ARG A 107 -3.93 5.40 -4.64
N LYS A 108 -5.13 5.06 -4.16
CA LYS A 108 -6.21 4.64 -5.06
C LYS A 108 -6.62 5.83 -5.91
N LYS A 109 -6.77 5.59 -7.22
CA LYS A 109 -7.33 6.60 -8.12
C LYS A 109 -8.79 6.81 -7.75
N GLN A 110 -9.09 7.95 -7.14
CA GLN A 110 -10.46 8.39 -6.88
C GLN A 110 -11.04 8.86 -8.22
N VAL A 111 -11.85 8.01 -8.83
CA VAL A 111 -12.52 8.33 -10.09
C VAL A 111 -13.84 9.02 -9.72
N THR A 112 -13.99 10.29 -10.09
CA THR A 112 -15.25 11.01 -9.89
C THR A 112 -16.36 10.34 -10.70
N GLU A 113 -17.62 10.55 -10.32
CA GLU A 113 -18.74 9.93 -11.04
C GLU A 113 -18.77 10.33 -12.52
N LYS A 114 -18.38 11.57 -12.83
CA LYS A 114 -18.20 12.07 -14.20
C LYS A 114 -17.12 11.29 -14.96
N GLU A 115 -15.97 11.05 -14.34
CA GLU A 115 -14.87 10.30 -14.94
C GLU A 115 -15.21 8.80 -15.04
N ARG A 116 -16.01 8.27 -14.11
CA ARG A 116 -16.50 6.89 -14.10
C ARG A 116 -17.49 6.67 -15.25
N LEU A 117 -18.41 7.61 -15.49
CA LEU A 117 -19.32 7.61 -16.63
C LEU A 117 -18.56 7.72 -17.96
N ARG A 118 -17.52 8.56 -18.01
CA ARG A 118 -16.64 8.66 -19.19
C ARG A 118 -15.94 7.34 -19.48
N LEU A 119 -15.33 6.71 -18.49
CA LEU A 119 -14.65 5.43 -18.65
C LEU A 119 -15.61 4.31 -19.08
N ARG A 120 -16.84 4.28 -18.54
CA ARG A 120 -17.89 3.33 -18.98
C ARG A 120 -18.27 3.51 -20.44
N ARG A 121 -18.40 4.76 -20.93
CA ARG A 121 -18.67 5.03 -22.35
C ARG A 121 -17.52 4.56 -23.24
N ILE A 122 -16.28 4.84 -22.84
CA ILE A 122 -15.08 4.42 -23.61
C ILE A 122 -14.97 2.90 -23.66
N SER A 123 -15.17 2.19 -22.54
CA SER A 123 -15.15 0.73 -22.51
C SER A 123 -16.30 0.11 -23.32
N GLY A 124 -17.50 0.69 -23.25
CA GLY A 124 -18.64 0.28 -24.06
C GLY A 124 -18.39 0.41 -25.57
N LEU A 125 -17.79 1.54 -25.99
CA LEU A 125 -17.39 1.77 -27.38
C LEU A 125 -16.28 0.82 -27.86
N ALA A 126 -15.33 0.48 -26.98
CA ALA A 126 -14.27 -0.49 -27.29
C ALA A 126 -14.84 -1.91 -27.48
N HIS A 127 -15.78 -2.34 -26.62
CA HIS A 127 -16.48 -3.60 -26.79
C HIS A 127 -17.36 -3.65 -28.04
N TYR A 128 -18.04 -2.55 -28.38
CA TYR A 128 -18.84 -2.43 -29.61
C TYR A 128 -17.98 -2.54 -30.87
N LYS A 129 -16.85 -1.80 -30.94
CA LYS A 129 -15.91 -1.90 -32.07
C LYS A 129 -15.40 -3.33 -32.25
N LYS A 130 -14.99 -4.00 -31.17
CA LYS A 130 -14.45 -5.37 -31.21
C LYS A 130 -15.46 -6.40 -31.71
N ARG A 131 -16.75 -6.26 -31.36
CA ARG A 131 -17.83 -7.13 -31.87
C ARG A 131 -18.10 -6.92 -33.36
N ASN A 132 -18.13 -5.66 -33.80
CA ASN A 132 -18.36 -5.36 -35.23
C ASN A 132 -17.16 -5.74 -36.11
N THR A 133 -15.93 -5.62 -35.63
CA THR A 133 -14.76 -6.09 -36.42
C THR A 133 -14.76 -7.61 -36.57
N ALA A 134 -15.22 -8.35 -35.56
CA ALA A 134 -15.36 -9.80 -35.62
C ALA A 134 -16.50 -10.26 -36.56
N GLN A 135 -17.58 -9.49 -36.70
CA GLN A 135 -18.67 -9.76 -37.64
C GLN A 135 -18.33 -9.41 -39.10
N ILE A 136 -17.43 -8.46 -39.34
CA ILE A 136 -16.99 -8.08 -40.70
C ILE A 136 -15.95 -9.08 -41.25
N LEU A 137 -15.29 -9.85 -40.39
CA LEU A 137 -14.25 -10.82 -40.74
C LEU A 137 -14.73 -12.29 -40.71
N ALA A 138 -16.02 -12.52 -40.50
CA ALA A 138 -16.67 -13.84 -40.54
C ALA A 138 -17.53 -13.96 -41.80
#